data_AF-A0AAJ2W7U3-F1
#
_entry.id   AF-A0AAJ2W7U3-F1
#
_cell.length_a   1.000
_cell.length_b   1.000
_cell.length_c   1.000
_cell.angle_alpha   90.00
_cell.angle_beta   90.00
_cell.angle_gamma   90.00
#
_symmetry.space_group_name_H-M   'P 1'
#
loop_
_entity.id
_entity.type
_entity.pdbx_description
1 polymer ?
#
loop_
_entity_poly.entity_id
_entity_poly.type
_entity_poly.pdbx_seq_one_letter_code
_entity_poly.pdbx_strand_id
1 'polypeptide(L)'
;MSPRRDDREPRSYEHGSRFGDLIEGLNRRLRPYIGGAQLGLKNEAPLVPPVHGGACPLCGHPMDEHVVDRSGVRTMLHCPAPQAER
;
A
#
# COMPACT_ATOMS: atom_id res chain seq x y z
N MET A 1 -32.50 -15.95 -4.49
CA MET A 1 -33.21 -14.75 -4.03
C MET A 1 -32.30 -14.06 -3.02
N SER A 2 -31.67 -12.93 -3.35
CA SER A 2 -30.80 -12.22 -2.39
C SER A 2 -31.66 -11.42 -1.39
N PRO A 3 -31.28 -11.37 -0.10
CA PRO A 3 -32.04 -10.63 0.92
C PRO A 3 -32.04 -9.12 0.61
N ARG A 4 -33.12 -8.44 0.99
CA ARG A 4 -33.25 -6.99 0.81
C ARG A 4 -32.30 -6.29 1.79
N ARG A 5 -31.88 -5.08 1.44
CA ARG A 5 -30.90 -4.29 2.22
C ARG A 5 -31.32 -4.09 3.69
N ASP A 6 -32.62 -4.11 3.96
CA ASP A 6 -33.22 -3.89 5.28
C ASP A 6 -33.26 -5.15 6.17
N ASP A 7 -33.00 -6.34 5.62
CA ASP A 7 -32.98 -7.61 6.37
C ASP A 7 -31.63 -7.87 7.08
N ARG A 8 -30.67 -6.93 6.99
CA ARG A 8 -29.35 -7.07 7.59
C ARG A 8 -29.41 -6.69 9.07
N GLU A 9 -29.23 -7.69 9.93
CA GLU A 9 -29.12 -7.52 11.37
C GLU A 9 -28.14 -6.39 11.72
N PRO A 10 -28.50 -5.44 12.61
CA PRO A 10 -27.66 -4.31 12.94
C PRO A 10 -26.37 -4.81 13.59
N ARG A 11 -25.26 -4.68 12.87
CA ARG A 11 -23.93 -5.01 13.38
C ARG A 11 -23.62 -4.09 14.55
N SER A 12 -23.59 -4.64 15.77
CA SER A 12 -23.09 -3.95 16.96
C SER A 12 -21.58 -3.83 16.84
N TYR A 13 -21.09 -2.66 16.44
CA TYR A 13 -19.69 -2.32 16.62
C TYR A 13 -19.52 -1.93 18.09
N GLU A 14 -18.56 -2.55 18.80
CA GLU A 14 -18.13 -1.99 20.09
C GLU A 14 -17.68 -0.55 19.85
N HIS A 15 -18.32 0.40 20.54
CA HIS A 15 -17.97 1.80 20.44
C HIS A 15 -16.54 1.99 20.97
N GLY A 16 -15.70 2.61 20.15
CA GLY A 16 -14.33 2.93 20.51
C GLY A 16 -14.26 4.06 21.54
N SER A 17 -13.09 4.67 21.70
CA SER A 17 -12.97 5.89 22.51
C SER A 17 -13.90 6.99 21.98
N ARG A 18 -14.34 7.92 22.85
CA ARG A 18 -15.20 9.06 22.45
C ARG A 18 -14.65 9.88 21.28
N PHE A 19 -13.32 9.91 21.15
CA PHE A 19 -12.64 10.51 20.02
C PHE A 19 -12.88 9.73 18.72
N GLY A 20 -12.81 8.40 18.75
CA GLY A 20 -13.12 7.53 17.63
C GLY A 20 -14.55 7.72 17.12
N ASP A 21 -15.52 7.83 18.03
CA ASP A 21 -16.93 8.06 17.66
C ASP A 21 -17.14 9.40 16.94
N LEU A 22 -16.43 10.46 17.40
CA LEU A 22 -16.49 11.78 16.78
C LEU A 22 -15.92 11.76 15.36
N ILE A 23 -14.77 11.10 15.17
CA ILE A 23 -14.14 10.93 13.85
C ILE A 23 -15.02 10.09 12.91
N GLU A 24 -15.65 9.02 13.41
CA GLU A 24 -16.56 8.22 12.57
C GLU A 24 -17.83 8.99 12.18
N GLY A 25 -18.35 9.85 13.05
CA GLY A 25 -19.42 10.78 12.72
C GLY A 25 -19.04 11.76 11.61
N LEU A 26 -17.83 12.33 11.69
CA LEU A 26 -17.28 13.20 10.64
C LEU A 26 -17.12 12.45 9.32
N ASN A 27 -16.49 11.27 9.35
CA ASN A 27 -16.30 10.43 8.17
C ASN A 27 -17.63 10.08 7.51
N ARG A 28 -18.67 9.75 8.29
CA ARG A 28 -20.01 9.44 7.77
C ARG A 28 -20.61 10.60 6.97
N ARG A 29 -20.36 11.84 7.40
CA ARG A 29 -20.85 13.05 6.71
C ARG A 29 -20.04 13.41 5.47
N LEU A 30 -18.75 13.06 5.44
CA LEU A 30 -17.84 13.35 4.33
C LEU A 30 -17.90 12.33 3.19
N ARG A 31 -18.11 11.04 3.49
CA ARG A 31 -18.13 9.94 2.51
C ARG A 31 -18.97 10.20 1.24
N PRO A 32 -20.13 10.89 1.28
CA PRO A 32 -20.88 11.23 0.06
C PRO A 32 -20.13 12.15 -0.91
N TYR A 33 -19.17 12.94 -0.43
CA TYR A 33 -18.42 13.91 -1.22
C TYR A 33 -17.04 13.40 -1.64
N ILE A 34 -16.32 12.73 -0.72
CA ILE A 34 -14.94 12.27 -0.96
C ILE A 34 -14.86 10.78 -1.35
N GLY A 35 -15.98 10.06 -1.25
CA GLY A 35 -16.02 8.61 -1.42
C GLY A 35 -15.59 7.83 -0.18
N GLY A 36 -15.60 6.51 -0.30
CA GLY A 36 -15.00 5.62 0.70
C GLY A 36 -13.49 5.50 0.51
N ALA A 37 -12.80 4.99 1.53
CA ALA A 37 -11.38 4.66 1.38
C ALA A 37 -11.20 3.62 0.26
N GLN A 38 -10.30 3.90 -0.68
CA GLN A 38 -9.89 2.97 -1.72
C GLN A 38 -8.94 1.93 -1.12
N LEU A 39 -9.51 1.02 -0.33
CA LEU A 39 -8.87 -0.26 -0.05
C LEU A 39 -8.93 -1.02 -1.38
N GLY A 40 -7.78 -1.35 -1.98
CA GLY A 40 -7.68 -1.93 -3.34
C GLY A 40 -8.68 -3.05 -3.65
N LEU A 41 -8.80 -3.43 -4.91
CA LEU A 41 -9.80 -4.41 -5.37
C LEU A 41 -9.78 -5.65 -4.46
N LYS A 42 -10.94 -5.93 -3.86
CA LYS A 42 -11.11 -7.11 -3.02
C LYS A 42 -10.90 -8.32 -3.93
N ASN A 43 -9.94 -9.18 -3.57
CA ASN A 43 -9.49 -10.34 -4.35
C ASN A 43 -8.59 -10.01 -5.56
N GLU A 44 -7.83 -8.91 -5.53
CA GLU A 44 -6.67 -8.79 -6.42
C GLU A 44 -5.78 -10.02 -6.22
N ALA A 45 -5.35 -10.63 -7.33
CA ALA A 45 -4.39 -11.73 -7.27
C ALA A 45 -3.16 -11.23 -6.50
N PRO A 46 -2.55 -12.06 -5.64
CA PRO A 46 -1.30 -11.68 -4.98
C PRO A 46 -0.34 -11.15 -6.04
N LEU A 47 0.22 -9.96 -5.82
CA LEU A 47 1.30 -9.44 -6.65
C LEU A 47 2.36 -10.53 -6.72
N VAL A 48 2.57 -11.12 -7.90
CA VAL A 48 3.65 -12.08 -8.11
C VAL A 48 4.92 -11.24 -8.05
N PRO A 49 5.73 -11.36 -6.98
CA PRO A 49 6.97 -10.61 -6.92
C PRO A 49 7.82 -11.04 -8.12
N PRO A 50 8.48 -10.09 -8.81
CA PRO A 50 9.42 -10.46 -9.85
C PRO A 50 10.49 -11.39 -9.26
N VAL A 51 10.97 -12.34 -10.06
CA VAL A 51 11.98 -13.35 -9.67
C VAL A 51 13.25 -12.70 -9.11
N HIS A 52 13.51 -11.46 -9.53
CA HIS A 52 14.57 -10.58 -9.04
C HIS A 52 13.97 -9.23 -8.63
N GLY A 53 14.68 -8.42 -7.86
CA GLY A 53 14.27 -7.09 -7.37
C GLY A 53 13.97 -6.01 -8.43
N GLY A 54 13.68 -6.39 -9.68
CA GLY A 54 13.53 -5.52 -10.83
C GLY A 54 14.88 -5.17 -11.46
N ALA A 55 14.83 -4.56 -12.65
CA ALA A 55 16.02 -4.01 -13.30
C ALA A 55 16.35 -2.62 -12.72
N CYS A 56 17.62 -2.35 -12.45
CA CYS A 56 18.08 -1.03 -12.04
C CYS A 56 17.84 -0.02 -13.17
N PRO A 57 17.21 1.15 -12.89
CA PRO A 57 16.88 2.13 -13.92
C PRO A 57 18.11 2.86 -14.50
N LEU A 58 19.28 2.72 -13.88
CA LEU A 58 20.53 3.36 -14.31
C LEU A 58 21.39 2.42 -15.16
N CYS A 59 21.65 1.20 -14.66
CA CYS A 59 22.57 0.26 -15.29
C CYS A 59 21.88 -0.96 -15.94
N GLY A 60 20.58 -1.13 -15.76
CA GLY A 60 19.78 -2.23 -16.32
C GLY A 60 19.97 -3.61 -15.67
N HIS A 61 20.95 -3.77 -14.77
CA HIS A 61 21.22 -5.05 -14.10
C HIS A 61 20.18 -5.35 -13.01
N PRO A 62 19.97 -6.62 -12.62
CA PRO A 62 19.11 -6.99 -11.51
C PRO A 62 19.47 -6.24 -10.22
N MET A 63 18.48 -5.69 -9.53
CA MET A 63 18.69 -4.99 -8.26
C MET A 63 19.32 -5.88 -7.18
N ASP A 64 19.15 -7.20 -7.27
CA ASP A 64 19.72 -8.17 -6.34
C ASP A 64 21.26 -8.24 -6.41
N GLU A 65 21.85 -7.79 -7.52
CA GLU A 65 23.30 -7.71 -7.70
C GLU A 65 23.92 -6.43 -7.09
N HIS A 66 23.09 -5.50 -6.61
CA HIS A 66 23.55 -4.24 -6.08
C HIS A 66 23.90 -4.34 -4.59
N VAL A 67 24.93 -3.61 -4.17
CA VAL A 67 25.31 -3.51 -2.75
C VAL A 67 24.70 -2.25 -2.15
N VAL A 68 23.88 -2.42 -1.11
CA VAL A 68 23.29 -1.31 -0.36
C VAL A 68 24.17 -1.00 0.86
N ASP A 69 24.96 0.06 0.78
CA ASP A 69 25.77 0.56 1.88
C ASP A 69 24.93 1.48 2.78
N ARG A 70 24.80 1.10 4.05
CA ARG A 70 24.08 1.86 5.09
C ARG A 70 25.00 2.42 6.17
N SER A 71 26.32 2.39 5.96
CA SER A 71 27.31 2.82 6.96
C SER A 71 27.40 4.34 7.12
N GLY A 72 27.13 5.09 6.06
CA GLY A 72 27.20 6.56 6.05
C GLY A 72 25.92 7.25 6.53
N VAL A 73 25.96 8.59 6.56
CA VAL A 73 24.79 9.46 6.84
C VAL A 73 23.66 9.25 5.81
N ARG A 74 24.03 8.80 4.61
CA ARG A 74 23.10 8.49 3.52
C ARG A 74 23.32 7.06 3.08
N THR A 75 22.23 6.35 2.82
CA THR A 75 22.27 5.03 2.18
C THR A 75 22.73 5.20 0.74
N MET A 76 23.82 4.52 0.38
CA MET A 76 24.37 4.50 -0.97
C MET A 76 24.07 3.14 -1.62
N LEU A 77 23.86 3.14 -2.92
CA LEU A 77 23.58 1.93 -3.69
C LEU A 77 24.63 1.81 -4.81
N HIS A 78 25.41 0.73 -4.77
CA HIS A 78 26.51 0.50 -5.70
C HIS A 78 26.07 -0.45 -6.81
N CYS A 79 26.24 -0.05 -8.07
CA CYS A 79 25.94 -0.92 -9.21
C CYS A 79 27.05 -1.95 -9.41
N PRO A 80 26.70 -3.16 -9.90
CA PRO A 80 27.66 -4.23 -10.15
C PRO A 80 28.61 -3.92 -11.31
N ALA A 81 28.12 -3.19 -12.33
CA ALA A 81 28.96 -2.62 -13.37
C ALA A 81 29.33 -1.17 -12.99
N PRO A 82 30.60 -0.75 -13.11
CA PRO A 82 30.92 0.66 -13.10
C PRO A 82 30.17 1.29 -14.28
N GLN A 83 29.26 2.22 -14.01
CA GLN A 83 28.71 3.11 -15.04
C GLN A 83 29.83 4.04 -15.52
N ALA A 84 30.78 3.48 -16.26
CA ALA A 84 31.68 4.22 -17.11
C ALA A 84 30.88 4.58 -18.37
N GLU A 85 30.36 5.80 -18.37
CA GLU A 85 30.06 6.63 -19.53
C GLU A 85 29.00 6.09 -20.51
N ARG A 86 27.78 6.60 -20.33
CA ARG A 86 26.75 6.67 -21.38
C ARG A 86 26.41 8.12 -21.64
#